data_AF-A0A0Q0W8H0-F1
#
_entry.id   AF-A0A0Q0W8H0-F1
#
_cell.length_a   1.000
_cell.length_b   1.000
_cell.length_c   1.000
_cell.angle_alpha   90.00
_cell.angle_beta   90.00
_cell.angle_gamma   90.00
#
_symmetry.space_group_name_H-M   'P 1'
#
loop_
_entity.id
_entity.type
_entity.pdbx_description
1 polymer ?
#
loop_
_entity_poly.entity_id
_entity_poly.type
_entity_poly.pdbx_seq_one_letter_code
_entity_poly.pdbx_strand_id
1 'polypeptide(L)'
;MCKLFLGSTLAVLLISITTGCSSGVPQSEYDELQLKFEQAEQEIEQLNQENQQLKLNMRTAKAKADMITGLFVPAITGELDNMSESQSVQMFLEWSDKIEQSEDPELKIKFQELMNTQFSDQAMMDFFIYLFESLPEDLDYQE
;
A
#
# COMPACT_ATOMS: atom_id res chain seq x y z
N MET A 1 -19.17 34.32 63.47
CA MET A 1 -20.36 33.72 62.81
C MET A 1 -20.19 33.90 61.30
N CYS A 2 -19.90 32.83 60.56
CA CYS A 2 -20.05 32.75 59.10
C CYS A 2 -19.73 31.31 58.65
N LYS A 3 -20.68 30.40 58.87
CA LYS A 3 -20.69 29.04 58.31
C LYS A 3 -22.13 28.69 57.95
N LEU A 4 -22.70 29.32 56.92
CA LEU A 4 -24.06 28.97 56.46
C LEU A 4 -24.39 29.39 55.02
N PHE A 5 -23.40 29.70 54.17
CA PHE A 5 -23.68 30.23 52.83
C PHE A 5 -23.00 29.49 51.65
N LEU A 6 -22.41 28.31 51.90
CA LEU A 6 -21.80 27.51 50.82
C LEU A 6 -22.61 26.26 50.42
N GLY A 7 -23.65 25.90 51.17
CA GLY A 7 -24.43 24.67 50.91
C GLY A 7 -25.65 24.87 50.01
N SER A 8 -26.18 26.09 49.90
CA SER A 8 -27.47 26.35 49.24
C SER A 8 -27.37 26.60 47.74
N THR A 9 -26.20 27.02 47.23
CA THR A 9 -26.01 27.28 45.78
C THR A 9 -25.69 26.02 44.99
N LEU A 10 -25.04 25.01 45.60
CA LEU A 10 -24.75 23.74 44.93
C LEU A 10 -26.00 22.87 44.77
N ALA A 11 -26.92 22.92 45.73
CA ALA A 11 -28.18 22.16 45.69
C ALA A 11 -29.14 22.66 44.61
N VAL A 12 -29.18 23.97 44.35
CA VAL A 12 -30.02 24.57 43.29
C VAL A 12 -29.47 24.25 41.90
N LEU A 13 -28.14 24.16 41.74
CA LEU A 13 -27.52 23.80 40.45
C LEU A 13 -27.79 22.34 40.06
N LEU A 14 -27.83 21.43 41.06
CA LEU A 14 -28.12 20.01 40.83
C LEU A 14 -29.61 19.72 40.57
N ILE A 15 -30.53 20.52 41.11
CA ILE A 15 -31.98 20.37 40.88
C ILE A 15 -32.41 20.98 39.54
N SER A 16 -31.62 21.93 39.00
CA SER A 16 -31.92 22.57 37.70
C SER A 16 -31.66 21.67 36.48
N ILE A 17 -30.94 20.56 36.64
CA ILE A 17 -30.61 19.64 35.53
C ILE A 17 -31.66 18.52 35.39
N THR A 18 -32.40 18.19 36.44
CA THR A 18 -33.35 17.05 36.42
C THR A 18 -34.76 17.41 35.93
N THR A 19 -35.00 18.67 35.56
CA THR A 19 -36.32 19.14 35.10
C THR A 19 -36.24 19.82 33.72
N GLY A 20 -35.40 19.29 32.84
CA GLY A 20 -35.34 19.66 31.41
C GLY A 20 -36.11 18.66 30.56
N CYS A 21 -37.20 19.11 29.96
CA CYS A 21 -38.15 18.34 29.16
C CYS A 21 -37.53 17.47 28.04
N SER A 22 -37.98 16.21 28.00
CA SER A 22 -38.28 15.39 26.82
C SER A 22 -37.96 15.98 25.44
N SER A 23 -36.73 15.78 25.00
CA SER A 23 -36.34 15.44 23.62
C SER A 23 -34.98 14.76 23.68
N GLY A 24 -34.81 13.87 24.66
CA GLY A 24 -33.61 13.06 24.78
C GLY A 24 -33.69 12.01 23.70
N VAL A 25 -32.82 12.13 22.69
CA VAL A 25 -32.52 11.03 21.76
C VAL A 25 -32.35 9.76 22.61
N PRO A 26 -33.13 8.70 22.35
CA PRO A 26 -33.04 7.45 23.09
C PRO A 26 -31.59 6.99 23.19
N GLN A 27 -31.14 6.54 24.37
CA GLN A 27 -29.77 6.02 24.53
C GLN A 27 -29.45 4.94 23.49
N SER A 28 -30.45 4.15 23.08
CA SER A 28 -30.33 3.16 22.01
C SER A 28 -29.94 3.75 20.65
N GLU A 29 -30.38 4.97 20.32
CA GLU A 29 -29.98 5.65 19.07
C GLU A 29 -28.53 6.13 19.15
N TYR A 30 -28.03 6.53 20.32
CA TYR A 30 -26.61 6.83 20.54
C TYR A 30 -25.74 5.58 20.43
N ASP A 31 -26.14 4.49 21.08
CA ASP A 31 -25.42 3.22 21.04
C ASP A 31 -25.37 2.66 19.60
N GLU A 32 -26.47 2.80 18.84
CA GLU A 32 -26.51 2.43 17.41
C GLU A 32 -25.59 3.32 16.56
N LEU A 33 -25.56 4.64 16.81
CA LEU A 33 -24.67 5.54 16.08
C LEU A 33 -23.20 5.24 16.38
N GLN A 34 -22.87 4.97 17.64
CA GLN A 34 -21.53 4.61 18.06
C GLN A 34 -21.08 3.31 17.40
N LEU A 35 -21.94 2.28 17.37
CA LEU A 35 -21.64 1.03 16.68
C LEU A 35 -21.40 1.24 15.18
N LYS A 36 -22.23 2.05 14.51
CA LYS A 36 -22.04 2.39 13.08
C LYS A 36 -20.75 3.15 12.84
N PHE A 37 -20.36 4.02 13.77
CA PHE A 37 -19.11 4.76 13.69
C PHE A 37 -17.91 3.83 13.82
N GLU A 38 -17.91 2.92 14.80
CA GLU A 38 -16.85 1.91 14.97
C GLU A 38 -16.75 0.98 13.75
N GLN A 39 -17.87 0.57 13.17
CA GLN A 39 -17.90 -0.22 11.94
C GLN A 39 -17.32 0.55 10.74
N ALA A 40 -17.69 1.82 10.59
CA ALA A 40 -17.17 2.66 9.51
C ALA A 40 -15.66 2.93 9.68
N GLU A 41 -15.17 3.10 10.91
CA GLU A 41 -13.73 3.23 11.17
C GLU A 41 -12.96 1.96 10.78
N GLN A 42 -13.50 0.77 11.11
CA GLN A 42 -12.91 -0.50 10.71
C GLN A 42 -12.89 -0.68 9.19
N GLU A 43 -13.98 -0.32 8.51
CA GLU A 43 -14.06 -0.40 7.05
C GLU A 43 -13.08 0.57 6.38
N ILE A 44 -12.95 1.79 6.90
CA ILE A 44 -11.95 2.77 6.43
C ILE A 44 -10.53 2.25 6.65
N GLU A 45 -10.23 1.65 7.80
CA GLU A 45 -8.92 1.08 8.08
C GLU A 45 -8.61 -0.08 7.13
N GLN A 46 -9.56 -0.99 6.90
CA GLN A 46 -9.42 -2.09 5.96
C GLN A 46 -9.17 -1.57 4.53
N LEU A 47 -10.01 -0.66 4.04
CA LEU A 47 -9.86 -0.08 2.70
C LEU A 47 -8.53 0.68 2.55
N ASN A 48 -8.02 1.29 3.62
CA ASN A 48 -6.71 1.93 3.60
C ASN A 48 -5.57 0.90 3.48
N GLN A 49 -5.67 -0.23 4.18
CA GLN A 49 -4.70 -1.32 4.05
C GLN A 49 -4.72 -1.94 2.65
N GLU A 50 -5.91 -2.22 2.11
CA GLU A 50 -6.09 -2.72 0.73
C GLU A 50 -5.51 -1.73 -0.30
N ASN A 51 -5.78 -0.44 -0.16
CA ASN A 51 -5.21 0.59 -1.03
C ASN A 51 -3.68 0.66 -0.96
N GLN A 52 -3.09 0.46 0.22
CA GLN A 52 -1.63 0.42 0.37
C GLN A 52 -1.05 -0.81 -0.32
N GLN A 53 -1.68 -1.96 -0.17
CA GLN A 53 -1.27 -3.20 -0.83
C GLN A 53 -1.39 -3.09 -2.36
N LEU A 54 -2.50 -2.55 -2.87
CA LEU A 54 -2.69 -2.24 -4.30
C LEU A 54 -1.56 -1.38 -4.86
N LYS A 55 -1.24 -0.29 -4.18
CA LYS A 55 -0.16 0.61 -4.59
C LYS A 55 1.19 -0.09 -4.59
N LEU A 56 1.39 -1.04 -3.67
CA LEU A 56 2.60 -1.84 -3.65
C LEU A 56 2.66 -2.77 -4.86
N ASN A 57 1.63 -3.58 -5.07
CA ASN A 57 1.53 -4.51 -6.19
C ASN A 57 1.70 -3.79 -7.54
N MET A 58 1.05 -2.64 -7.72
CA MET A 58 1.21 -1.83 -8.94
C MET A 58 2.64 -1.32 -9.15
N ARG A 59 3.36 -0.94 -8.08
CA ARG A 59 4.77 -0.52 -8.20
C ARG A 59 5.65 -1.69 -8.63
N THR A 60 5.46 -2.86 -8.03
CA THR A 60 6.19 -4.08 -8.37
C THR A 60 5.89 -4.53 -9.81
N ALA A 61 4.62 -4.65 -10.18
CA ALA A 61 4.19 -5.01 -11.52
C ALA A 61 4.74 -4.04 -12.57
N LYS A 62 4.74 -2.73 -12.28
CA LYS A 62 5.32 -1.72 -13.17
C LYS A 62 6.82 -1.92 -13.35
N ALA A 63 7.58 -2.17 -12.28
CA ALA A 63 9.02 -2.43 -12.39
C ALA A 63 9.29 -3.63 -13.29
N LYS A 64 8.56 -4.74 -13.09
CA LYS A 64 8.65 -5.96 -13.91
C LYS A 64 8.28 -5.70 -15.38
N ALA A 65 7.18 -4.98 -15.63
CA ALA A 65 6.72 -4.60 -16.97
C ALA A 65 7.75 -3.74 -17.70
N ASP A 66 8.32 -2.75 -17.03
CA ASP A 66 9.32 -1.86 -17.59
C ASP A 66 10.60 -2.62 -17.98
N MET A 67 11.01 -3.63 -17.20
CA MET A 67 12.14 -4.49 -17.51
C MET A 67 11.87 -5.38 -18.73
N ILE A 68 10.71 -6.04 -18.76
CA ILE A 68 10.30 -6.86 -19.91
C ILE A 68 10.28 -5.99 -21.17
N THR A 69 9.62 -4.84 -21.12
CA THR A 69 9.47 -3.94 -22.27
C THR A 69 10.81 -3.37 -22.71
N GLY A 70 11.66 -2.96 -21.77
CA GLY A 70 12.99 -2.42 -22.04
C GLY A 70 13.95 -3.40 -22.71
N LEU A 71 13.72 -4.71 -22.57
CA LEU A 71 14.50 -5.75 -23.26
C LEU A 71 13.84 -6.25 -24.52
N PHE A 72 12.58 -6.66 -24.43
CA PHE A 72 11.90 -7.35 -25.51
C PHE A 72 11.57 -6.42 -26.67
N VAL A 73 11.15 -5.18 -26.40
CA VAL A 73 10.82 -4.26 -27.49
C VAL A 73 12.08 -3.95 -28.30
N PRO A 74 13.21 -3.51 -27.70
CA PRO A 74 14.45 -3.30 -28.46
C PRO A 74 15.00 -4.55 -29.14
N ALA A 75 14.79 -5.74 -28.55
CA ALA A 75 15.25 -7.00 -29.13
C ALA A 75 14.47 -7.36 -30.40
N ILE A 76 13.16 -7.18 -30.39
CA ILE A 76 12.28 -7.51 -31.51
C ILE A 76 12.38 -6.43 -32.61
N THR A 77 12.59 -5.17 -32.25
CA THR A 77 12.73 -4.07 -33.22
C THR A 77 14.13 -3.97 -33.82
N GLY A 78 15.12 -4.70 -33.30
CA GLY A 78 16.52 -4.62 -33.72
C GLY A 78 17.24 -3.37 -33.21
N GLU A 79 16.64 -2.62 -32.27
CA GLU A 79 17.28 -1.47 -31.63
C GLU A 79 18.42 -1.89 -30.70
N LEU A 80 18.36 -3.10 -30.15
CA LEU A 80 19.45 -3.67 -29.34
C LEU A 80 20.77 -3.79 -30.13
N ASP A 81 20.71 -4.11 -31.43
CA ASP A 81 21.90 -4.22 -32.29
C ASP A 81 22.57 -2.86 -32.56
N ASN A 82 21.82 -1.77 -32.41
CA ASN A 82 22.28 -0.40 -32.62
C ASN A 82 22.57 0.33 -31.30
N MET A 83 22.40 -0.35 -30.17
CA MET A 83 22.59 0.22 -28.85
C MET A 83 24.09 0.32 -28.54
N SER A 84 24.55 1.53 -28.18
CA SER A 84 25.91 1.69 -27.72
C SER A 84 26.10 1.05 -26.34
N GLU A 85 27.33 0.66 -26.02
CA GLU A 85 27.67 0.13 -24.69
C GLU A 85 27.22 1.07 -23.55
N SER A 86 27.34 2.39 -23.75
CA SER A 86 26.86 3.38 -22.78
C SER A 86 25.34 3.36 -22.57
N GLN A 87 24.57 3.11 -23.62
CA GLN A 87 23.11 2.99 -23.53
C GLN A 87 22.71 1.70 -22.80
N SER A 88 23.38 0.59 -23.08
CA SER A 88 23.15 -0.68 -22.37
C SER A 88 23.47 -0.57 -20.88
N VAL A 89 24.57 0.10 -20.52
CA VAL A 89 24.93 0.37 -19.11
C VAL A 89 23.89 1.27 -18.44
N GLN A 90 23.43 2.32 -19.13
CA GLN A 90 22.39 3.20 -18.58
C GLN A 90 21.10 2.43 -18.32
N MET A 91 20.65 1.64 -19.29
CA MET A 91 19.44 0.80 -19.16
C MET A 91 19.57 -0.18 -17.98
N PHE A 92 20.75 -0.78 -17.81
CA PHE A 92 21.03 -1.64 -16.67
C PHE A 92 20.93 -0.91 -15.33
N LEU A 93 21.52 0.29 -15.21
CA LEU A 93 21.43 1.10 -13.99
C LEU A 93 19.98 1.48 -13.68
N GLU A 94 19.19 1.84 -14.70
CA GLU A 94 17.77 2.15 -14.54
C GLU A 94 16.98 0.93 -14.02
N TRP A 95 17.29 -0.29 -14.46
CA TRP A 95 16.65 -1.48 -13.90
C TRP A 95 17.11 -1.78 -12.49
N SER A 96 18.41 -1.65 -12.20
CA SER A 96 18.95 -1.82 -10.85
C SER A 96 18.22 -0.90 -9.86
N ASP A 97 18.05 0.37 -10.21
CA ASP A 97 17.33 1.34 -9.37
C ASP A 97 15.86 0.93 -9.18
N LYS A 98 15.18 0.46 -10.24
CA LYS A 98 13.79 -0.01 -10.14
C LYS A 98 13.64 -1.25 -9.27
N ILE A 99 14.60 -2.18 -9.35
CA ILE A 99 14.62 -3.41 -8.56
C ILE A 99 14.88 -3.08 -7.09
N GLU A 100 15.81 -2.17 -6.79
CA GLU A 100 16.09 -1.73 -5.43
C GLU A 100 14.87 -1.07 -4.78
N GLN A 101 14.14 -0.25 -5.55
CA GLN A 101 12.90 0.40 -5.12
C GLN A 101 11.71 -0.55 -5.04
N SER A 102 11.77 -1.73 -5.66
CA SER A 102 10.74 -2.76 -5.49
C SER A 102 10.79 -3.30 -4.06
N GLU A 103 9.64 -3.64 -3.48
CA GLU A 103 9.59 -4.34 -2.20
C GLU A 103 9.50 -5.87 -2.41
N ASP A 104 9.87 -6.33 -3.61
CA ASP A 104 9.86 -7.72 -4.02
C ASP A 104 11.21 -8.38 -3.72
N PRO A 105 11.31 -9.22 -2.67
CA PRO A 105 12.56 -9.83 -2.27
C PRO A 105 13.04 -10.87 -3.29
N GLU A 106 12.13 -11.55 -4.00
CA GLU A 106 12.50 -12.59 -4.95
C GLU A 106 13.06 -11.97 -6.23
N LEU A 107 12.46 -10.89 -6.72
CA LEU A 107 13.01 -10.09 -7.82
C LEU A 107 14.46 -9.64 -7.53
N LYS A 108 14.72 -9.18 -6.30
CA LYS A 108 16.08 -8.80 -5.86
C LYS A 108 17.04 -9.98 -5.86
N ILE A 109 16.62 -11.14 -5.35
CA ILE A 109 17.43 -12.37 -5.32
C ILE A 109 17.77 -12.80 -6.75
N LYS A 110 16.77 -12.90 -7.64
CA LYS A 110 16.96 -13.32 -9.03
C LYS A 110 17.88 -12.37 -9.79
N PHE A 111 17.73 -11.06 -9.58
CA PHE A 111 18.63 -10.07 -10.16
C PHE A 111 20.06 -10.20 -9.63
N GLN A 112 20.23 -10.46 -8.32
CA GLN A 112 21.55 -10.64 -7.75
C GLN A 112 22.21 -11.94 -8.22
N GLU A 113 21.46 -13.02 -8.42
CA GLU A 113 21.93 -14.26 -9.05
C GLU A 113 22.39 -14.01 -10.50
N LEU A 114 21.63 -13.23 -11.26
CA LEU A 114 22.01 -12.81 -12.62
C LEU A 114 23.36 -12.08 -12.64
N MET A 115 23.56 -11.16 -11.69
CA MET A 115 24.82 -10.41 -11.54
C MET A 115 26.00 -11.30 -11.12
N ASN A 116 25.78 -12.17 -10.13
CA ASN A 116 26.82 -13.05 -9.59
C ASN A 116 27.31 -14.08 -10.62
N THR A 117 26.44 -14.47 -11.55
CA THR A 117 26.75 -15.44 -12.62
C THR A 117 27.24 -14.78 -13.90
N GLN A 118 27.45 -13.46 -13.91
CA GLN A 118 27.85 -12.67 -15.08
C GLN A 118 26.90 -12.89 -16.28
N PHE A 119 25.59 -12.85 -16.04
CA PHE A 119 24.57 -13.04 -17.06
C PHE A 119 24.63 -14.39 -17.77
N SER A 120 24.91 -15.47 -17.02
CA SER A 120 24.82 -16.82 -17.58
C SER A 120 23.43 -17.08 -18.19
N ASP A 121 23.36 -17.83 -19.30
CA ASP A 121 22.12 -18.12 -20.02
C ASP A 121 21.02 -18.66 -19.09
N GLN A 122 21.39 -19.54 -18.15
CA GLN A 122 20.47 -20.12 -17.18
C GLN A 122 19.90 -19.05 -16.23
N ALA A 123 20.76 -18.23 -15.62
CA ALA A 123 20.31 -17.18 -14.69
C ALA A 123 19.48 -16.10 -15.42
N MET A 124 19.82 -15.81 -16.67
CA MET A 124 19.04 -14.91 -17.52
C MET A 124 17.65 -15.48 -17.78
N MET A 125 17.55 -16.75 -18.18
CA MET A 125 16.27 -17.42 -18.38
C MET A 125 15.45 -17.48 -17.09
N ASP A 126 16.06 -17.84 -15.96
CA ASP A 126 15.36 -17.92 -14.66
C ASP A 126 14.81 -16.55 -14.22
N PHE A 127 15.58 -15.47 -14.44
CA PHE A 127 15.13 -14.10 -14.18
C PHE A 127 13.95 -13.72 -15.07
N PHE A 128 14.00 -14.02 -16.37
CA PHE A 128 12.91 -13.71 -17.29
C PHE A 128 11.65 -14.52 -17.01
N ILE A 129 11.78 -15.82 -16.77
CA ILE A 129 10.65 -16.69 -16.40
C ILE A 129 9.94 -16.10 -15.19
N TYR A 130 10.70 -15.74 -14.15
CA TYR A 130 10.14 -15.10 -12.97
C TYR A 130 9.39 -13.80 -13.29
N LEU A 131 9.97 -12.92 -14.12
CA LEU A 131 9.30 -11.67 -14.52
C LEU A 131 7.97 -11.93 -15.23
N PHE A 132 7.91 -12.93 -16.12
CA PHE A 132 6.71 -13.26 -16.90
C PHE A 132 5.65 -13.99 -16.08
N GLU A 133 6.04 -14.88 -15.17
CA GLU A 133 5.10 -15.66 -14.33
C GLU A 133 4.52 -14.82 -13.19
N SER A 134 5.33 -13.97 -12.56
CA SER A 134 4.89 -13.18 -11.39
C SER A 134 4.11 -11.91 -11.76
N LEU A 135 4.27 -11.37 -12.97
CA LEU A 135 3.57 -10.15 -13.37
C LEU A 135 2.04 -10.33 -13.48
N PRO A 136 1.51 -11.42 -14.05
CA PRO A 136 0.09 -11.75 -13.93
C PRO A 136 -0.38 -11.82 -12.48
N GLU A 137 0.37 -12.47 -11.59
CA GLU A 137 0.00 -12.61 -10.17
C GLU A 137 -0.05 -11.26 -9.45
N ASP A 138 0.88 -10.35 -9.74
CA ASP A 138 0.88 -8.99 -9.16
C ASP A 138 -0.28 -8.12 -9.67
N LEU A 139 -0.83 -8.46 -10.83
CA LEU A 139 -1.95 -7.75 -11.48
C LEU A 139 -3.30 -8.41 -11.21
N ASP A 140 -3.32 -9.67 -10.78
CA ASP A 140 -4.54 -10.42 -10.51
C ASP A 140 -5.07 -10.05 -9.13
N TYR A 141 -6.01 -9.10 -9.14
CA TYR A 141 -6.83 -8.79 -7.98
C TYR A 141 -7.87 -9.92 -7.88
N GLN A 142 -7.64 -10.91 -7.02
CA GLN A 142 -8.68 -11.91 -6.74
C GLN A 142 -9.91 -11.20 -6.17
N GLU A 143 -10.99 -11.20 -6.95
CA GLU A 143 -12.37 -10.87 -6.53
C GLU A 143 -12.85 -11.73 -5.35
#